data_AF-A0ABC8R7Y5-F1
#
_entry.id   AF-A0ABC8R7Y5-F1
#
_cell.length_a   1.000
_cell.length_b   1.000
_cell.length_c   1.000
_cell.angle_alpha   90.00
_cell.angle_beta   90.00
_cell.angle_gamma   90.00
#
_symmetry.space_group_name_H-M   'P 1'
#
loop_
_entity.id
_entity.type
_entity.pdbx_description
1 polymer ?
#
loop_
_entity_poly.entity_id
_entity_poly.type
_entity_poly.pdbx_seq_one_letter_code
_entity_poly.pdbx_strand_id
1 'polypeptide(L)'
;TETEYVSQMLTKIKRFAQHHSCHVWFVAHPRQLHQWMGSPPNLYDISGSAHFINKCDNGIVIHRNRDPEAGPIDLVQICVRKVRNKVVGTIGDAFLSYNRTTGEFMDIDDCQSE
;
A
#
# COMPACT_ATOMS: atom_id res chain seq x y z
N THR A 1 7.22 22.53 11.00
CA THR A 1 6.77 22.29 9.61
C THR A 1 5.80 21.12 9.57
N GLU A 2 4.98 20.96 8.52
CA GLU A 2 4.04 19.82 8.38
C GLU A 2 4.79 18.48 8.51
N THR A 3 5.96 18.38 7.88
CA THR A 3 6.87 17.24 7.96
C THR A 3 7.25 16.87 9.40
N GLU A 4 7.59 17.85 10.23
CA GLU A 4 7.93 17.63 11.65
C GLU A 4 6.73 17.14 12.46
N TYR A 5 5.56 17.72 12.22
CA TYR A 5 4.32 17.31 12.89
C TYR A 5 3.99 15.85 12.58
N VAL A 6 4.02 15.47 11.30
CA VAL A 6 3.83 14.08 10.86
C VAL A 6 4.88 13.17 11.48
N SER A 7 6.14 13.60 11.54
CA SER A 7 7.22 12.84 12.18
C SER A 7 6.92 12.57 13.66
N GLN A 8 6.51 13.57 14.42
CA GLN A 8 6.21 13.42 15.85
C GLN A 8 4.99 12.54 16.08
N MET A 9 3.91 12.75 15.30
CA MET A 9 2.70 11.94 15.34
C MET A 9 3.01 10.45 15.10
N LEU A 10 3.77 10.14 14.03
CA LEU A 10 4.15 8.76 13.70
C LEU A 10 4.98 8.11 14.82
N THR A 11 5.86 8.85 15.49
CA THR A 11 6.61 8.32 16.65
C THR A 11 5.66 7.95 17.80
N LYS A 12 4.69 8.82 18.11
CA LYS A 12 3.73 8.57 19.20
C LYS A 12 2.88 7.34 18.91
N ILE A 13 2.37 7.22 17.68
CA ILE A 13 1.52 6.09 17.29
C ILE A 13 2.32 4.79 17.23
N LYS A 14 3.57 4.82 16.77
CA LYS A 14 4.45 3.64 16.81
C LYS A 14 4.68 3.14 18.24
N ARG A 15 4.92 4.06 19.19
CA ARG A 15 5.05 3.71 20.61
C ARG A 15 3.77 3.12 21.17
N PHE A 16 2.61 3.68 20.81
CA PHE A 16 1.31 3.14 21.18
C PHE A 16 1.12 1.70 20.68
N ALA A 17 1.38 1.46 19.39
CA ALA A 17 1.26 0.13 18.78
C ALA A 17 2.14 -0.91 19.48
N GLN A 18 3.38 -0.53 19.83
CA GLN A 18 4.31 -1.39 20.57
C GLN A 18 3.84 -1.66 22.00
N HIS A 19 3.36 -0.64 22.71
CA HIS A 19 2.92 -0.75 24.10
C HIS A 19 1.65 -1.60 24.26
N HIS A 20 0.72 -1.50 23.31
CA HIS A 20 -0.54 -2.23 23.35
C HIS A 20 -0.55 -3.50 22.50
N SER A 21 0.61 -3.89 21.95
CA SER A 21 0.75 -5.07 21.08
C SER A 21 -0.31 -5.13 19.97
N CYS A 22 -0.61 -3.98 19.36
CA CYS A 22 -1.60 -3.87 18.29
C CYS A 22 -0.95 -3.43 16.98
N HIS A 23 -1.59 -3.77 15.86
CA HIS A 23 -1.18 -3.32 14.55
C HIS A 23 -1.96 -2.06 14.15
N VAL A 24 -1.24 -1.03 13.71
CA VAL A 24 -1.86 0.24 13.29
C VAL A 24 -1.58 0.46 11.81
N TRP A 25 -2.65 0.58 11.03
CA TRP A 25 -2.61 0.90 9.62
C TRP A 25 -2.74 2.40 9.40
N PHE A 26 -1.90 2.94 8.50
CA PHE A 26 -2.07 4.28 7.97
C PHE A 26 -2.44 4.18 6.50
N VAL A 27 -3.60 4.72 6.13
CA VAL A 27 -4.00 4.87 4.74
C VAL A 27 -3.65 6.28 4.31
N ALA A 28 -2.71 6.40 3.38
CA ALA A 28 -2.22 7.68 2.89
C ALA A 28 -2.43 7.78 1.38
N HIS A 29 -2.92 8.93 0.93
CA HIS A 29 -3.11 9.18 -0.49
C HIS A 29 -1.80 9.61 -1.16
N PRO A 30 -1.49 9.08 -2.35
CA PRO A 30 -0.39 9.60 -3.15
C PRO A 30 -0.68 11.05 -3.56
N ARG A 31 0.38 11.82 -3.76
CA ARG A 31 0.32 13.14 -4.38
C ARG A 31 -0.18 13.01 -5.81
N GLN A 32 -0.68 14.11 -6.35
CA GLN A 32 -1.00 14.20 -7.77
C GLN A 32 0.30 14.02 -8.58
N LEU A 33 0.42 12.86 -9.24
CA LEU A 33 1.53 12.54 -10.12
C LEU A 33 1.32 13.26 -11.45
N HIS A 34 2.27 14.13 -11.81
CA HIS A 34 2.28 14.76 -13.13
C HIS A 34 2.78 13.73 -14.14
N GLN A 35 2.09 13.60 -15.29
CA GLN A 35 2.46 12.63 -16.35
C GLN A 35 2.48 11.16 -15.89
N TRP A 36 1.50 10.76 -15.08
CA TRP A 36 1.40 9.38 -14.64
C TRP A 36 1.02 8.44 -15.80
N MET A 37 1.89 7.49 -16.11
CA MET A 37 1.70 6.50 -17.19
C MET A 37 0.92 5.25 -16.77
N GLY A 38 0.17 5.31 -15.67
CA GLY A 38 -0.63 4.17 -15.20
C GLY A 38 0.11 3.14 -14.36
N SER A 39 1.41 3.31 -14.05
CA SER A 39 2.17 2.38 -13.21
C SER A 39 1.88 2.53 -11.71
N PRO A 40 2.08 1.50 -10.86
CA PRO A 40 1.95 1.64 -9.41
C PRO A 40 2.80 2.81 -8.86
N PRO A 41 2.24 3.68 -8.00
CA PRO A 41 3.00 4.76 -7.40
C PRO A 41 4.09 4.23 -6.47
N ASN A 42 5.17 4.99 -6.30
CA ASN A 42 6.21 4.68 -5.33
C ASN A 42 5.73 5.08 -3.92
N LEU A 43 6.26 4.43 -2.88
CA LEU A 43 6.04 4.82 -1.49
C LEU A 43 6.45 6.28 -1.22
N TYR A 44 7.41 6.83 -1.98
CA TYR A 44 7.86 8.23 -1.91
C TYR A 44 6.85 9.24 -2.44
N ASP A 45 5.81 8.78 -3.13
CA ASP A 45 4.80 9.65 -3.71
C ASP A 45 3.70 10.04 -2.72
N ILE A 46 3.79 9.63 -1.44
CA ILE A 46 2.80 9.97 -0.41
C ILE A 46 2.77 11.47 -0.13
N SER A 47 1.56 12.04 0.00
CA SER A 47 1.39 13.46 0.32
C SER A 47 1.84 13.82 1.75
N GLY A 48 2.20 15.08 1.96
CA GLY A 48 2.63 15.60 3.27
C GLY A 48 4.09 15.33 3.66
N SER A 49 4.55 14.07 3.73
CA SER A 49 5.88 13.78 4.31
C SER A 49 6.53 12.46 3.90
N ALA A 50 7.83 12.46 3.62
CA ALA A 50 8.64 11.25 3.43
C ALA A 50 8.77 10.40 4.72
N HIS A 51 8.38 10.93 5.88
CA HIS A 51 8.47 10.19 7.15
C HIS A 51 7.54 8.99 7.23
N PHE A 52 6.45 8.94 6.44
CA PHE A 52 5.58 7.78 6.37
C PHE A 52 6.37 6.51 6.03
N ILE A 53 7.26 6.59 5.03
CA ILE A 53 8.11 5.47 4.64
C ILE A 53 9.20 5.25 5.66
N ASN A 54 9.88 6.30 6.11
CA ASN A 54 11.04 6.15 6.98
C ASN A 54 10.67 5.45 8.30
N LYS A 55 9.46 5.70 8.82
CA LYS A 55 9.01 5.17 10.12
C LYS A 55 8.11 3.94 10.04
N CYS A 56 7.50 3.65 8.89
CA CYS A 56 6.71 2.44 8.74
C CYS A 56 7.56 1.16 8.88
N ASP A 57 6.88 0.10 9.29
CA ASP A 57 7.44 -1.25 9.35
C ASP A 57 7.16 -2.00 8.04
N ASN A 58 5.96 -1.85 7.50
CA ASN A 58 5.59 -2.35 6.18
C ASN A 58 5.08 -1.21 5.29
N GLY A 59 5.34 -1.30 3.99
CA GLY A 59 4.83 -0.38 2.99
C GLY A 59 4.16 -1.17 1.88
N ILE A 60 2.85 -0.98 1.74
CA ILE A 60 2.01 -1.64 0.75
C ILE A 60 1.40 -0.56 -0.15
N VAL A 61 1.48 -0.77 -1.45
CA VAL A 61 0.85 0.07 -2.45
C VAL A 61 -0.26 -0.75 -3.11
N ILE A 62 -1.48 -0.21 -3.11
CA ILE A 62 -2.61 -0.80 -3.82
C ILE A 62 -2.75 -0.05 -5.13
N HIS A 63 -2.60 -0.77 -6.23
CA HIS A 63 -2.70 -0.22 -7.57
C HIS A 63 -3.81 -0.93 -8.35
N ARG A 64 -4.69 -0.13 -8.93
CA ARG A 64 -5.74 -0.63 -9.82
C ARG A 64 -5.53 -0.04 -11.20
N ASN A 65 -5.52 -0.90 -12.20
CA ASN A 65 -5.51 -0.43 -13.58
C ASN A 65 -6.85 0.22 -13.93
N ARG A 66 -6.79 1.41 -14.53
CA ARG A 66 -7.96 2.16 -15.00
C ARG A 66 -8.04 2.22 -16.53
N ASP A 67 -7.00 1.78 -17.22
CA ASP A 67 -6.92 1.80 -18.67
C ASP A 67 -7.31 0.41 -19.21
N PRO A 68 -8.43 0.29 -19.95
CA PRO A 68 -8.86 -0.97 -20.57
C PRO A 68 -7.81 -1.57 -21.51
N GLU A 69 -6.98 -0.74 -22.13
CA GLU A 69 -5.95 -1.16 -23.10
C GLU A 69 -4.70 -1.72 -22.39
N ALA A 70 -4.45 -1.31 -21.15
CA ALA A 70 -3.26 -1.72 -20.38
C ALA A 70 -3.43 -3.06 -19.65
N GLY A 71 -4.66 -3.59 -19.56
CA GLY A 71 -4.95 -4.87 -18.91
C GLY A 71 -6.30 -4.92 -18.19
N PRO A 72 -6.60 -6.01 -17.46
CA PRO A 72 -7.89 -6.20 -16.84
C PRO A 72 -8.18 -5.13 -15.76
N ILE A 73 -9.32 -4.45 -15.89
CA ILE A 73 -9.75 -3.35 -14.99
C ILE A 73 -10.15 -3.85 -13.59
N ASP A 74 -10.49 -5.13 -13.51
CA ASP A 74 -10.89 -5.81 -12.28
C ASP A 74 -9.70 -6.44 -11.55
N LEU A 75 -8.50 -6.38 -12.15
CA LEU A 75 -7.28 -6.81 -11.50
C LEU A 75 -6.73 -5.69 -10.61
N VAL A 76 -6.46 -6.04 -9.36
CA VAL A 76 -5.87 -5.15 -8.36
C VAL A 76 -4.51 -5.71 -7.95
N GLN A 77 -3.47 -4.92 -8.20
CA GLN A 77 -2.11 -5.25 -7.85
C GLN A 77 -1.79 -4.73 -6.45
N ILE A 78 -1.38 -5.63 -5.57
CA ILE A 78 -0.89 -5.35 -4.22
C ILE A 78 0.63 -5.44 -4.23
N CYS A 79 1.26 -4.29 -4.06
CA CYS A 79 2.69 -4.11 -4.16
C CYS A 79 3.31 -3.95 -2.76
N VAL A 80 3.93 -5.00 -2.23
CA VAL A 80 4.68 -4.94 -0.97
C VAL A 80 6.06 -4.35 -1.27
N ARG A 81 6.23 -3.06 -1.03
CA ARG A 81 7.43 -2.29 -1.39
C ARG A 81 8.44 -2.15 -0.26
N LYS A 82 8.00 -2.40 0.99
CA LYS A 82 8.88 -2.35 2.16
C LYS A 82 8.46 -3.36 3.20
N VAL A 83 9.44 -4.10 3.72
CA VAL A 83 9.30 -4.95 4.90
C VAL A 83 10.52 -4.72 5.79
N ARG A 84 10.31 -4.27 7.03
CA ARG A 84 11.40 -4.01 7.99
C ARG A 84 11.87 -5.28 8.70
N ASN A 85 10.94 -6.16 9.05
CA ASN A 85 11.24 -7.39 9.80
C ASN A 85 10.93 -8.61 8.95
N LYS A 86 11.95 -9.46 8.72
CA LYS A 86 11.84 -10.67 7.88
C LYS A 86 10.78 -11.66 8.38
N VAL A 87 10.46 -11.66 9.67
CA VAL A 87 9.41 -12.54 10.21
C VAL A 87 8.01 -12.18 9.71
N VAL A 88 7.83 -10.96 9.19
CA VAL A 88 6.54 -10.47 8.69
C VAL A 88 6.35 -10.81 7.20
N GLY A 89 7.44 -11.14 6.49
CA GLY A 89 7.39 -11.55 5.09
C GLY A 89 8.51 -10.96 4.24
N THR A 90 8.27 -10.91 2.93
CA THR A 90 9.20 -10.44 1.91
C THR A 90 8.58 -9.38 1.01
N ILE A 91 9.43 -8.62 0.34
CA ILE A 91 9.02 -7.71 -0.73
C ILE A 91 8.52 -8.54 -1.91
N GLY A 92 7.46 -8.10 -2.56
CA GLY A 92 6.84 -8.81 -3.67
C GLY A 92 5.56 -8.15 -4.17
N ASP A 93 4.95 -8.75 -5.17
CA ASP A 93 3.67 -8.35 -5.71
C ASP A 93 2.67 -9.51 -5.56
N ALA A 94 1.44 -9.18 -5.22
CA ALA A 94 0.30 -10.08 -5.21
C ALA A 94 -0.84 -9.47 -6.03
N PHE A 95 -1.75 -10.30 -6.51
CA PHE A 95 -2.84 -9.86 -7.37
C PHE A 95 -4.16 -10.39 -6.81
N LEU A 96 -5.17 -9.52 -6.75
CA LEU A 96 -6.54 -9.85 -6.38
C LEU A 96 -7.50 -9.45 -7.49
N SER A 97 -8.62 -10.15 -7.59
CA SER A 97 -9.76 -9.77 -8.42
C SER A 97 -10.72 -8.88 -7.62
N TYR A 98 -11.27 -7.84 -8.23
CA TYR A 98 -12.23 -6.94 -7.62
C TYR A 98 -13.61 -7.08 -8.27
N ASN A 99 -14.59 -7.54 -7.51
CA ASN A 99 -15.96 -7.61 -7.96
C ASN A 99 -16.62 -6.22 -7.87
N ARG A 100 -16.93 -5.60 -9.01
CA ARG A 100 -17.53 -4.26 -9.05
C ARG A 100 -18.96 -4.21 -8.53
N THR A 101 -19.68 -5.32 -8.57
CA THR A 101 -21.09 -5.41 -8.15
C THR A 101 -21.19 -5.58 -6.64
N THR A 102 -20.36 -6.43 -6.05
CA THR A 102 -20.37 -6.68 -4.58
C THR A 102 -19.40 -5.78 -3.81
N GLY A 103 -18.36 -5.25 -4.46
CA GLY A 103 -17.31 -4.46 -3.83
C GLY A 103 -16.24 -5.29 -3.12
N GLU A 104 -16.24 -6.61 -3.33
CA GLU A 104 -15.35 -7.55 -2.64
C GLU A 104 -14.08 -7.84 -3.45
N PHE A 105 -12.99 -8.11 -2.72
CA PHE A 105 -11.74 -8.60 -3.30
C PHE A 105 -11.68 -10.12 -3.14
N MET A 106 -11.30 -10.82 -4.20
CA MET A 106 -11.21 -12.29 -4.27
C MET A 106 -9.82 -12.70 -4.72
N ASP A 107 -9.35 -13.84 -4.23
CA ASP A 107 -8.11 -14.45 -4.69
C ASP A 107 -8.26 -14.90 -6.16
N ILE A 108 -7.16 -14.86 -6.91
CA ILE A 108 -7.15 -15.24 -8.34
C ILE A 108 -6.92 -16.76 -8.49
N ASP A 109 -6.47 -17.42 -7.42
CA ASP A 109 -5.96 -18.78 -7.46
C ASP A 109 -7.03 -19.89 -7.44
N ASP A 110 -8.32 -19.56 -7.44
CA ASP A 110 -9.39 -20.58 -7.59
C ASP A 110 -9.56 -21.13 -9.02
N CYS A 111 -8.60 -20.88 -9.94
CA CYS A 111 -8.66 -21.38 -11.31
C CYS A 111 -7.41 -22.16 -11.79
N GLN A 112 -6.43 -22.42 -10.91
CA GLN A 112 -5.23 -23.22 -11.26
C GLN A 112 -4.97 -24.30 -10.20
N SER A 113 -5.86 -25.29 -10.13
CA SER A 113 -5.65 -26.54 -9.39
C SER A 113 -6.37 -27.68 -10.13
N GLU A 114 -5.86 -28.03 -11.30
CA GLU A 114 -5.99 -29.36 -11.92
C GLU A 114 -4.59 -29.93 -12.18
#